data_AF-A0A015X4G0-F1
#
_entry.id   AF-A0A015X4G0-F1
#
_cell.length_a   1.000
_cell.length_b   1.000
_cell.length_c   1.000
_cell.angle_alpha   90.00
_cell.angle_beta   90.00
_cell.angle_gamma   90.00
#
_symmetry.space_group_name_H-M   'P 1'
#
loop_
_entity.id
_entity.type
_entity.pdbx_description
1 polymer ?
#
loop_
_entity_poly.entity_id
_entity_poly.type
_entity_poly.pdbx_seq_one_letter_code
_entity_poly.pdbx_strand_id
1 'polypeptide(L)'
;MNEDLKQAYELAKTESSSLVQITPALLQRLNATLMRTTSSVHSVMGGSFDSSKGDFRLCGVTAGVGGHSYMNYLKVLAKVDELCAILQAKQKTVGTLREKYELSFNAHLNLVTIHPWVGGNGRMARLLMNYIQFCYHLFPTKIFKEDREEYILSLRQCQDEETNQVFLDFMARQLKKSLSLEIERFNASQKRGFSFMF
;
A
#
# COMPACT_ATOMS: atom_id res chain seq x y z
N MET A 1 7.82 -12.22 -8.57
CA MET A 1 7.79 -10.76 -8.31
C MET A 1 8.52 -10.10 -9.46
N ASN A 2 7.96 -9.10 -10.14
CA ASN A 2 8.70 -8.37 -11.19
C ASN A 2 9.81 -7.50 -10.55
N GLU A 3 10.92 -7.26 -11.24
CA GLU A 3 12.08 -6.56 -10.66
C GLU A 3 11.78 -5.13 -10.24
N ASP A 4 10.88 -4.42 -10.91
CA ASP A 4 10.48 -3.09 -10.46
C ASP A 4 9.79 -3.11 -9.08
N LEU A 5 8.97 -4.14 -8.80
CA LEU A 5 8.35 -4.29 -7.48
C LEU A 5 9.39 -4.61 -6.41
N LYS A 6 10.39 -5.44 -6.73
CA LYS A 6 11.50 -5.72 -5.81
C LYS A 6 12.29 -4.46 -5.50
N GLN A 7 12.67 -3.69 -6.52
CA GLN A 7 13.39 -2.42 -6.37
C GLN A 7 12.59 -1.40 -5.55
N ALA A 8 11.29 -1.29 -5.80
CA ALA A 8 10.42 -0.41 -5.02
C ALA A 8 10.35 -0.81 -3.54
N TYR A 9 10.36 -2.11 -3.23
CA TYR A 9 10.43 -2.60 -1.84
C TYR A 9 11.77 -2.25 -1.17
N GLU A 10 12.89 -2.43 -1.87
CA GLU A 10 14.21 -2.09 -1.32
C GLU A 10 14.38 -0.58 -1.12
N LEU A 11 13.86 0.24 -2.05
CA LEU A 11 13.78 1.68 -1.87
C LEU A 11 12.93 2.04 -0.66
N ALA A 12 11.74 1.45 -0.52
CA ALA A 12 10.86 1.68 0.63
C ALA A 12 11.52 1.34 1.97
N LYS A 13 12.25 0.21 2.07
CA LYS A 13 13.02 -0.16 3.27
C LYS A 13 14.13 0.85 3.58
N THR A 14 14.86 1.29 2.55
CA THR A 14 15.97 2.23 2.71
C THR A 14 15.48 3.60 3.19
N GLU A 15 14.46 4.15 2.52
CA GLU A 15 13.89 5.46 2.86
C GLU A 15 13.13 5.45 4.19
N SER A 16 12.44 4.35 4.53
CA SER A 16 11.77 4.22 5.84
C SER A 16 12.76 4.12 7.00
N SER A 17 13.90 3.44 6.81
CA SER A 17 15.00 3.38 7.79
C SER A 17 15.64 4.76 8.00
N SER A 18 15.63 5.60 6.97
CA SER A 18 16.11 6.98 7.02
C SER A 18 15.04 7.98 7.48
N LEU A 19 13.85 7.49 7.89
CA LEU A 19 12.71 8.29 8.34
C LEU A 19 12.30 9.41 7.37
N VAL A 20 12.39 9.14 6.06
CA VAL A 20 11.96 10.09 5.03
C VAL A 20 10.47 10.39 5.21
N GLN A 21 10.09 11.66 5.14
CA GLN A 21 8.70 12.08 5.36
C GLN A 21 7.79 11.62 4.22
N ILE A 22 6.59 11.16 4.57
CA ILE A 22 5.55 10.76 3.62
C ILE A 22 4.99 12.00 2.93
N THR A 23 5.47 12.28 1.73
CA THR A 23 5.11 13.43 0.89
C THR A 23 4.64 12.96 -0.48
N PRO A 24 3.91 13.80 -1.26
CA PRO A 24 3.56 13.45 -2.64
C PRO A 24 4.80 13.07 -3.46
N ALA A 25 5.90 13.82 -3.32
CA ALA A 25 7.15 13.54 -4.02
C ALA A 25 7.73 12.15 -3.66
N LEU A 26 7.66 11.73 -2.39
CA LEU A 26 8.03 10.37 -1.99
C LEU A 26 7.14 9.34 -2.70
N LEU A 27 5.83 9.53 -2.67
CA LEU A 27 4.87 8.62 -3.29
C LEU A 27 5.09 8.49 -4.81
N GLN A 28 5.39 9.60 -5.49
CA GLN A 28 5.74 9.60 -6.91
C GLN A 28 7.05 8.86 -7.18
N ARG A 29 8.12 9.07 -6.38
CA ARG A 29 9.39 8.32 -6.54
C ARG A 29 9.21 6.81 -6.36
N LEU A 30 8.46 6.40 -5.33
CA LEU A 30 8.14 5.00 -5.10
C LEU A 30 7.32 4.41 -6.26
N ASN A 31 6.33 5.14 -6.77
CA ASN A 31 5.54 4.71 -7.93
C ASN A 31 6.37 4.65 -9.21
N ALA A 32 7.23 5.64 -9.47
CA ALA A 32 8.14 5.65 -10.59
C ALA A 32 9.03 4.41 -10.60
N THR A 33 9.58 4.04 -9.44
CA THR A 33 10.38 2.82 -9.28
C THR A 33 9.54 1.56 -9.53
N LEU A 34 8.31 1.51 -8.99
CA LEU A 34 7.39 0.39 -9.12
C LEU A 34 6.88 0.18 -10.56
N MET A 35 6.73 1.26 -11.31
CA MET A 35 6.09 1.27 -12.63
C MET A 35 7.08 1.41 -13.78
N ARG A 36 8.37 1.64 -13.50
CA ARG A 36 9.45 2.00 -14.42
C ARG A 36 9.40 1.33 -15.80
N THR A 37 9.19 0.01 -15.86
CA THR A 37 9.18 -0.77 -17.12
C THR A 37 7.78 -1.15 -17.61
N THR A 38 6.74 -0.86 -16.84
CA THR A 38 5.36 -1.31 -17.11
C THR A 38 4.39 -0.17 -17.42
N SER A 39 4.93 1.03 -17.61
CA SER A 39 4.18 2.26 -17.76
C SER A 39 4.68 3.07 -18.94
N SER A 40 3.94 4.10 -19.31
CA SER A 40 4.17 4.88 -20.52
C SER A 40 3.76 6.34 -20.34
N VAL A 41 4.08 7.14 -21.35
CA VAL A 41 3.50 8.48 -21.53
C VAL A 41 2.05 8.35 -21.97
N HIS A 42 1.17 9.18 -21.41
CA HIS A 42 -0.24 9.26 -21.75
C HIS A 42 -0.55 10.67 -22.24
N SER A 43 -1.36 10.77 -23.29
CA SER A 43 -1.88 12.04 -23.81
C SER A 43 -3.39 12.03 -23.72
N VAL A 44 -3.95 12.95 -22.94
CA VAL A 44 -5.39 13.05 -22.64
C VAL A 44 -5.85 14.50 -22.82
N MET A 45 -7.16 14.75 -22.78
CA MET A 45 -7.69 16.12 -22.90
C MET A 45 -7.11 17.09 -21.86
N GLY A 46 -6.79 16.60 -20.66
CA GLY A 46 -6.20 17.38 -19.58
C GLY A 46 -4.69 17.63 -19.69
N GLY A 47 -4.03 17.18 -20.77
CA GLY A 47 -2.58 17.31 -20.98
C GLY A 47 -1.88 15.96 -21.16
N SER A 48 -0.55 15.96 -20.99
CA SER A 48 0.25 14.74 -21.01
C SER A 48 0.91 14.50 -19.66
N PHE A 49 1.03 13.23 -19.26
CA PHE A 49 1.69 12.81 -18.03
C PHE A 49 2.42 11.48 -18.25
N ASP A 50 3.48 11.24 -17.49
CA ASP A 50 4.35 10.08 -17.63
C ASP A 50 4.22 9.16 -16.41
N SER A 51 3.45 8.09 -16.58
CA SER A 51 3.23 7.12 -15.52
C SER A 51 4.50 6.35 -15.12
N SER A 52 5.57 6.39 -15.93
CA SER A 52 6.89 5.83 -15.56
C SER A 52 7.69 6.70 -14.61
N LYS A 53 7.34 7.98 -14.52
CA LYS A 53 7.92 8.95 -13.59
C LYS A 53 7.10 9.11 -12.32
N GLY A 54 6.05 8.32 -12.17
CA GLY A 54 5.14 8.40 -11.03
C GLY A 54 4.18 9.60 -11.10
N ASP A 55 3.99 10.20 -12.28
CA ASP A 55 3.07 11.31 -12.45
C ASP A 55 1.62 10.90 -12.11
N PHE A 56 0.91 11.77 -11.40
CA PHE A 56 -0.51 11.57 -11.14
C PHE A 56 -1.33 11.64 -12.43
N ARG A 57 -2.45 10.92 -12.46
CA ARG A 57 -3.31 10.86 -13.63
C ARG A 57 -3.95 12.23 -13.91
N LEU A 58 -4.06 12.57 -15.19
CA LEU A 58 -4.82 13.72 -15.67
C LEU A 58 -6.13 13.30 -16.37
N CYS A 59 -6.62 12.10 -16.06
CA CYS A 59 -7.81 11.52 -16.66
C CYS A 59 -8.66 10.74 -15.65
N GLY A 60 -9.93 10.50 -16.02
CA GLY A 60 -10.83 9.61 -15.29
C GLY A 60 -10.40 8.15 -15.42
N VAL A 61 -10.60 7.38 -14.36
CA VAL A 61 -10.34 5.93 -14.30
C VAL A 61 -11.50 5.24 -13.56
N THR A 62 -11.75 3.98 -13.89
CA THR A 62 -12.85 3.17 -13.32
C THR A 62 -12.33 1.91 -12.64
N ALA A 63 -13.10 1.38 -11.69
CA ALA A 63 -12.79 0.13 -10.99
C ALA A 63 -13.05 -1.13 -11.87
N GLY A 64 -12.41 -1.20 -13.03
CA GLY A 64 -12.64 -2.23 -14.05
C GLY A 64 -13.80 -1.91 -14.98
N VAL A 65 -14.11 -2.86 -15.88
CA VAL A 65 -15.21 -2.73 -16.85
C VAL A 65 -16.54 -2.74 -16.10
N GLY A 66 -17.34 -1.69 -16.28
CA GLY A 66 -18.64 -1.53 -15.60
C GLY A 66 -18.54 -1.19 -14.11
N GLY A 67 -17.34 -0.93 -13.58
CA GLY A 67 -17.15 -0.48 -12.20
C GLY A 67 -17.40 1.01 -12.01
N HIS A 68 -17.50 1.45 -10.76
CA HIS A 68 -17.65 2.86 -10.42
C HIS A 68 -16.43 3.68 -10.86
N SER A 69 -16.69 4.95 -11.19
CA SER A 69 -15.63 5.91 -11.50
C SER A 69 -14.95 6.36 -10.21
N TYR A 70 -13.62 6.39 -10.21
CA TYR A 70 -12.85 6.99 -9.12
C TYR A 70 -13.02 8.52 -9.13
N MET A 71 -12.51 9.17 -8.07
CA MET A 71 -12.65 10.62 -7.91
C MET A 71 -12.13 11.39 -9.12
N ASN A 72 -12.69 12.57 -9.36
CA ASN A 72 -12.23 13.44 -10.45
C ASN A 72 -10.73 13.75 -10.30
N TYR A 73 -9.96 13.60 -11.39
CA TYR A 73 -8.50 13.77 -11.38
C TYR A 73 -8.06 15.16 -10.91
N LEU A 74 -8.90 16.19 -11.09
CA LEU A 74 -8.64 17.55 -10.60
C LEU A 74 -8.54 17.63 -9.06
N LYS A 75 -9.11 16.66 -8.35
CA LYS A 75 -9.06 16.57 -6.88
C LYS A 75 -7.89 15.73 -6.36
N VAL A 76 -7.22 14.98 -7.24
CA VAL A 76 -6.22 13.96 -6.84
C VAL A 76 -5.06 14.60 -6.08
N LEU A 77 -4.46 15.65 -6.62
CA LEU A 77 -3.30 16.30 -5.98
C LEU A 77 -3.63 16.77 -4.56
N ALA A 78 -4.70 17.55 -4.43
CA ALA A 78 -5.14 18.06 -3.13
C ALA A 78 -5.44 16.94 -2.11
N LYS A 79 -6.01 15.81 -2.57
CA LYS A 79 -6.32 14.67 -1.71
C LYS A 79 -5.09 13.85 -1.32
N VAL A 80 -4.09 13.77 -2.21
CA VAL A 80 -2.78 13.17 -1.86
C VAL A 80 -2.04 14.04 -0.86
N ASP A 81 -2.07 15.36 -1.02
CA ASP A 81 -1.49 16.32 -0.05
C ASP A 81 -2.14 16.17 1.33
N GLU A 82 -3.47 16.15 1.37
CA GLU A 82 -4.25 15.94 2.60
C GLU A 82 -3.89 14.60 3.27
N LEU A 83 -3.83 13.51 2.50
CA LEU A 83 -3.41 12.20 3.00
C LEU A 83 -2.01 12.25 3.61
N CYS A 84 -1.04 12.86 2.90
CA CYS A 84 0.33 12.98 3.39
C CYS A 84 0.40 13.77 4.70
N ALA A 85 -0.32 14.89 4.80
CA ALA A 85 -0.39 15.69 6.01
C ALA A 85 -0.99 14.91 7.20
N ILE A 86 -2.09 14.19 6.97
CA ILE A 86 -2.73 13.35 8.01
C ILE A 86 -1.78 12.25 8.48
N LEU A 87 -1.10 11.56 7.56
CA LEU A 87 -0.16 10.49 7.90
C LEU A 87 1.01 11.02 8.73
N GLN A 88 1.62 12.14 8.32
CA GLN A 88 2.71 12.76 9.09
C GLN A 88 2.25 13.22 10.48
N ALA A 89 1.05 13.77 10.61
CA ALA A 89 0.50 14.18 11.90
C ALA A 89 0.27 12.96 12.80
N LYS A 90 -0.38 11.91 12.29
CA LYS A 90 -0.65 10.68 13.05
C LYS A 90 0.63 9.92 13.40
N GLN A 91 1.65 9.95 12.55
CA GLN A 91 2.94 9.29 12.85
C GLN A 91 3.59 9.82 14.14
N LYS A 92 3.28 11.06 14.53
CA LYS A 92 3.78 11.69 15.78
C LYS A 92 2.98 11.29 17.02
N THR A 93 1.75 10.80 16.87
CA THR A 93 0.83 10.56 17.98
C THR A 93 0.54 9.09 18.25
N VAL A 94 0.71 8.21 17.25
CA VAL A 94 0.45 6.77 17.44
C VAL A 94 1.43 6.15 18.44
N GLY A 95 0.91 5.48 19.46
CA GLY A 95 1.73 4.89 20.52
C GLY A 95 1.75 3.37 20.45
N THR A 96 0.56 2.77 20.52
CA THR A 96 0.39 1.32 20.68
C THR A 96 0.71 0.56 19.40
N LEU A 97 1.01 -0.74 19.55
CA LEU A 97 1.22 -1.64 18.42
C LEU A 97 0.00 -1.68 17.48
N ARG A 98 -1.21 -1.72 18.06
CA ARG A 98 -2.48 -1.71 17.30
C ARG A 98 -2.61 -0.44 16.47
N GLU A 99 -2.45 0.73 17.09
CA GLU A 99 -2.59 2.02 16.39
C GLU A 99 -1.59 2.17 15.24
N LYS A 100 -0.36 1.64 15.38
CA LYS A 100 0.64 1.65 14.31
C LYS A 100 0.23 0.79 13.11
N TYR A 101 -0.33 -0.40 13.36
CA TYR A 101 -0.88 -1.23 12.27
C TYR A 101 -2.12 -0.58 11.65
N GLU A 102 -3.04 -0.06 12.46
CA GLU A 102 -4.23 0.63 11.96
C GLU A 102 -3.87 1.87 11.13
N LEU A 103 -2.83 2.63 11.51
CA LEU A 103 -2.30 3.72 10.69
C LEU A 103 -1.85 3.20 9.32
N SER A 104 -1.09 2.10 9.27
CA SER A 104 -0.64 1.50 8.01
C SER A 104 -1.78 0.99 7.13
N PHE A 105 -2.81 0.39 7.73
CA PHE A 105 -3.99 -0.10 7.02
C PHE A 105 -4.86 1.03 6.50
N ASN A 106 -5.08 2.08 7.31
CA ASN A 106 -5.77 3.27 6.85
C ASN A 106 -5.01 3.98 5.72
N ALA A 107 -3.67 4.04 5.77
CA ALA A 107 -2.89 4.59 4.66
C ALA A 107 -3.12 3.83 3.34
N HIS A 108 -3.18 2.49 3.41
CA HIS A 108 -3.56 1.66 2.27
C HIS A 108 -4.94 2.00 1.74
N LEU A 109 -5.96 1.98 2.61
CA LEU A 109 -7.35 2.22 2.24
C LEU A 109 -7.52 3.60 1.60
N ASN A 110 -6.97 4.65 2.22
CA ASN A 110 -7.07 6.00 1.68
C ASN A 110 -6.38 6.14 0.33
N LEU A 111 -5.17 5.59 0.14
CA LEU A 111 -4.46 5.71 -1.13
C LEU A 111 -5.20 4.99 -2.27
N VAL A 112 -5.75 3.78 -2.01
CA VAL A 112 -6.49 3.04 -3.05
C VAL A 112 -7.83 3.70 -3.39
N THR A 113 -8.43 4.41 -2.44
CA THR A 113 -9.65 5.21 -2.64
C THR A 113 -9.39 6.50 -3.43
N ILE A 114 -8.29 7.22 -3.16
CA ILE A 114 -7.87 8.39 -3.96
C ILE A 114 -7.54 7.97 -5.39
N HIS A 115 -6.87 6.82 -5.53
CA HIS A 115 -6.48 6.22 -6.81
C HIS A 115 -5.69 7.18 -7.72
N PRO A 116 -4.53 7.69 -7.26
CA PRO A 116 -3.89 8.86 -7.88
C PRO A 116 -3.17 8.57 -9.20
N TRP A 117 -2.87 7.32 -9.52
CA TRP A 117 -2.19 6.94 -10.78
C TRP A 117 -3.15 6.27 -11.76
N VAL A 118 -2.78 6.26 -13.05
CA VAL A 118 -3.52 5.52 -14.10
C VAL A 118 -3.41 3.99 -13.92
N GLY A 119 -2.35 3.52 -13.25
CA GLY A 119 -2.12 2.12 -12.95
C GLY A 119 -1.22 1.92 -11.73
N GLY A 120 -1.19 0.70 -11.21
CA GLY A 120 -0.31 0.36 -10.08
C GLY A 120 -0.82 0.76 -8.69
N ASN A 121 -1.98 1.40 -8.57
CA ASN A 121 -2.52 1.90 -7.29
C ASN A 121 -2.57 0.85 -6.18
N GLY A 122 -3.09 -0.36 -6.46
CA GLY A 122 -3.12 -1.41 -5.44
C GLY A 122 -1.73 -1.86 -4.98
N ARG A 123 -0.74 -1.89 -5.89
CA ARG A 123 0.65 -2.22 -5.55
C ARG A 123 1.27 -1.12 -4.68
N MET A 124 1.03 0.15 -5.03
CA MET A 124 1.44 1.30 -4.22
C MET A 124 0.79 1.33 -2.84
N ALA A 125 -0.51 1.01 -2.74
CA ALA A 125 -1.21 1.00 -1.45
C ALA A 125 -0.60 -0.02 -0.48
N ARG A 126 -0.27 -1.22 -0.97
CA ARG A 126 0.45 -2.25 -0.19
C ARG A 126 1.88 -1.82 0.15
N LEU A 127 2.57 -1.16 -0.78
CA LEU A 127 3.92 -0.66 -0.55
C LEU A 127 3.93 0.45 0.52
N LEU A 128 3.00 1.40 0.47
CA LEU A 128 2.86 2.47 1.47
C LEU A 128 2.50 1.91 2.86
N MET A 129 1.61 0.91 2.91
CA MET A 129 1.32 0.19 4.14
C MET A 129 2.60 -0.43 4.74
N ASN A 130 3.37 -1.15 3.92
CA ASN A 130 4.62 -1.75 4.40
C ASN A 130 5.67 -0.69 4.72
N TYR A 131 5.73 0.43 4.01
CA TYR A 131 6.62 1.55 4.32
C TYR A 131 6.39 2.05 5.76
N ILE A 132 5.12 2.30 6.13
CA ILE A 132 4.77 2.72 7.49
C ILE A 132 5.12 1.63 8.51
N GLN A 133 4.88 0.36 8.18
CA GLN A 133 5.25 -0.76 9.04
C GLN A 133 6.77 -0.83 9.25
N PHE A 134 7.58 -0.58 8.22
CA PHE A 134 9.03 -0.54 8.30
C PHE A 134 9.52 0.62 9.17
N CYS A 135 8.91 1.81 9.08
CA CYS A 135 9.22 2.95 9.97
C CYS A 135 9.06 2.60 11.46
N TYR A 136 8.21 1.63 11.79
CA TYR A 136 7.94 1.18 13.16
C TYR A 136 8.54 -0.20 13.48
N HIS A 137 9.41 -0.73 12.62
CA HIS A 137 10.01 -2.07 12.75
C HIS A 137 8.98 -3.19 12.94
N LEU A 138 7.81 -3.04 12.31
CA LEU A 138 6.72 -4.00 12.36
C LEU A 138 6.91 -5.11 11.33
N PHE A 139 6.31 -6.25 11.62
CA PHE A 139 6.21 -7.33 10.66
C PHE A 139 5.34 -6.88 9.46
N PRO A 140 5.86 -6.95 8.22
CA PRO A 140 5.12 -6.47 7.06
C PRO A 140 3.88 -7.35 6.81
N THR A 141 2.70 -6.74 6.87
CA THR A 141 1.45 -7.46 6.60
C THR A 141 1.37 -7.86 5.14
N LYS A 142 0.96 -9.10 4.89
CA LYS A 142 0.75 -9.65 3.55
C LYS A 142 -0.74 -9.95 3.34
N ILE A 143 -1.26 -9.52 2.19
CA ILE A 143 -2.58 -9.91 1.72
C ILE A 143 -2.40 -11.17 0.87
N PHE A 144 -3.03 -12.26 1.28
CA PHE A 144 -2.91 -13.55 0.63
C PHE A 144 -3.73 -13.60 -0.66
N LYS A 145 -3.22 -14.31 -1.66
CA LYS A 145 -3.83 -14.35 -3.00
C LYS A 145 -5.19 -15.05 -3.00
N GLU A 146 -5.32 -16.04 -2.12
CA GLU A 146 -6.54 -16.81 -1.91
C GLU A 146 -7.66 -15.97 -1.27
N ASP A 147 -7.31 -14.91 -0.53
CA ASP A 147 -8.25 -14.03 0.16
C ASP A 147 -8.56 -12.76 -0.68
N ARG A 148 -8.26 -12.79 -1.98
CA ARG A 148 -8.38 -11.62 -2.88
C ARG A 148 -9.81 -11.12 -3.02
N GLU A 149 -10.79 -12.01 -3.06
CA GLU A 149 -12.20 -11.63 -3.21
C GLU A 149 -12.68 -10.88 -1.97
N GLU A 150 -12.42 -11.42 -0.78
CA GLU A 150 -12.73 -10.78 0.50
C GLU A 150 -12.00 -9.43 0.66
N TYR A 151 -10.75 -9.35 0.23
CA TYR A 151 -10.01 -8.08 0.16
C TYR A 151 -10.71 -7.05 -0.71
N ILE A 152 -11.18 -7.42 -1.91
CA ILE A 152 -11.90 -6.49 -2.79
C ILE A 152 -13.25 -6.09 -2.22
N LEU A 153 -13.98 -7.03 -1.60
CA LEU A 153 -15.27 -6.76 -0.96
C LEU A 153 -15.12 -5.79 0.20
N SER A 154 -14.16 -6.01 1.10
CA SER A 154 -13.91 -5.10 2.23
C SER A 154 -13.53 -3.68 1.79
N LEU A 155 -12.77 -3.54 0.70
CA LEU A 155 -12.48 -2.23 0.12
C LEU A 155 -13.73 -1.52 -0.40
N ARG A 156 -14.62 -2.26 -1.10
CA ARG A 156 -15.85 -1.69 -1.65
C ARG A 156 -16.79 -1.22 -0.54
N GLN A 157 -17.00 -2.07 0.48
CA GLN A 157 -17.85 -1.72 1.62
C GLN A 157 -17.38 -0.44 2.31
N CYS A 158 -16.07 -0.30 2.58
CA CYS A 158 -15.54 0.92 3.19
C CYS A 158 -15.51 2.14 2.26
N GLN A 159 -15.71 1.97 0.95
CA GLN A 159 -15.84 3.09 0.00
C GLN A 159 -17.29 3.59 -0.11
N ASP A 160 -18.25 2.72 0.17
CA ASP A 160 -19.68 3.01 0.14
C ASP A 160 -20.24 3.40 1.53
N GLU A 161 -19.58 2.98 2.62
CA GLU A 161 -19.97 3.23 4.02
C GLU A 161 -19.04 4.23 4.72
N GLU A 162 -19.50 4.88 5.79
CA GLU A 162 -18.68 5.82 6.60
C GLU A 162 -17.72 5.12 7.58
N THR A 163 -17.58 3.80 7.51
CA THR A 163 -16.75 3.01 8.44
C THR A 163 -15.67 2.20 7.74
N ASN A 164 -14.45 2.28 8.29
CA ASN A 164 -13.29 1.52 7.82
C ASN A 164 -13.17 0.15 8.51
N GLN A 165 -14.06 -0.18 9.45
CA GLN A 165 -13.87 -1.30 10.37
C GLN A 165 -13.77 -2.65 9.63
N VAL A 166 -14.59 -2.86 8.59
CA VAL A 166 -14.58 -4.10 7.81
C VAL A 166 -13.21 -4.36 7.18
N PHE A 167 -12.60 -3.33 6.61
CA PHE A 167 -11.25 -3.43 6.04
C PHE A 167 -10.18 -3.63 7.14
N LEU A 168 -10.28 -2.94 8.27
CA LEU A 168 -9.34 -3.10 9.38
C LEU A 168 -9.39 -4.53 9.95
N ASP A 169 -10.59 -5.09 10.13
CA ASP A 169 -10.79 -6.46 10.62
C ASP A 169 -10.24 -7.49 9.63
N PHE A 170 -10.44 -7.28 8.33
CA PHE A 170 -9.83 -8.09 7.28
C PHE A 170 -8.29 -8.06 7.39
N MET A 171 -7.70 -6.88 7.45
CA MET A 171 -6.25 -6.72 7.52
C MET A 171 -5.65 -7.30 8.80
N ALA A 172 -6.35 -7.18 9.94
CA ALA A 172 -5.95 -7.80 11.19
C ALA A 172 -5.92 -9.34 11.10
N ARG A 173 -6.91 -9.95 10.43
CA ARG A 173 -6.89 -11.40 10.15
C ARG A 173 -5.75 -11.80 9.23
N GLN A 174 -5.47 -11.02 8.18
CA GLN A 174 -4.33 -11.27 7.28
C GLN A 174 -2.98 -11.18 8.01
N LEU A 175 -2.83 -10.22 8.93
CA LEU A 175 -1.66 -10.09 9.80
C LEU A 175 -1.52 -11.31 10.72
N LYS A 176 -2.60 -11.71 11.41
CA LYS A 176 -2.61 -12.90 12.27
C LYS A 176 -2.20 -14.15 11.48
N LYS A 177 -2.79 -14.37 10.31
CA LYS A 177 -2.46 -15.48 9.39
C LYS A 177 -0.98 -15.46 9.00
N SER A 178 -0.43 -14.28 8.67
CA SER A 178 0.98 -14.15 8.30
C SER A 178 1.92 -14.49 9.46
N LEU A 179 1.63 -14.00 10.67
CA LEU A 179 2.43 -14.27 11.86
C LEU A 179 2.37 -15.75 12.27
N SER A 180 1.20 -16.38 12.24
CA SER A 180 1.04 -17.80 12.55
C SER A 180 1.89 -18.68 11.62
N LEU A 181 1.88 -18.40 10.31
CA LEU A 181 2.69 -19.14 9.34
C LEU A 181 4.19 -18.96 9.58
N GLU A 182 4.63 -17.77 9.99
CA GLU A 182 6.05 -17.53 10.29
C GLU A 182 6.50 -18.26 11.56
N ILE A 183 5.67 -18.27 12.61
CA ILE A 183 5.90 -19.03 13.83
C ILE A 183 5.99 -20.54 13.53
N GLU A 184 5.07 -21.07 12.73
CA GLU A 184 5.08 -22.47 12.31
C GLU A 184 6.35 -22.84 11.55
N ARG A 185 6.78 -21.99 10.60
CA ARG A 185 8.02 -22.18 9.84
C ARG A 185 9.25 -22.17 10.74
N PHE A 186 9.31 -21.21 11.65
CA PHE A 186 10.39 -21.11 12.62
C PHE A 186 10.47 -22.37 13.50
N ASN A 187 9.35 -22.81 14.05
CA ASN A 187 9.28 -24.03 14.87
C ASN A 187 9.69 -25.29 14.07
N ALA A 188 9.31 -25.39 12.80
CA ALA A 188 9.71 -26.48 11.92
C ALA A 188 11.22 -26.47 11.63
N SER A 189 11.82 -25.29 11.43
CA SER A 189 13.27 -25.15 11.22
C SER A 189 14.09 -25.56 12.45
N GLN A 190 13.62 -25.26 13.66
CA GLN A 190 14.30 -25.70 14.88
C GLN A 190 14.32 -27.23 15.01
N LYS A 191 13.19 -27.90 14.74
CA LYS A 191 13.10 -29.37 14.77
C LYS A 191 14.06 -30.03 13.77
N ARG A 192 14.27 -29.43 12.59
CA ARG A 192 15.24 -29.93 11.60
C ARG A 192 16.69 -29.71 12.01
N GLY A 193 17.01 -28.59 12.67
CA GLY A 193 18.35 -28.33 13.22
C GLY A 193 18.76 -29.30 14.32
N PHE A 194 17.81 -29.77 15.14
CA PHE A 194 18.06 -30.79 16.16
C PHE A 194 18.15 -32.23 15.61
N SER A 195 17.60 -32.49 14.42
CA SER A 195 17.59 -33.84 13.82
C SER A 195 18.93 -34.26 13.20
N PHE A 196 19.92 -33.35 13.10
CA PHE A 196 21.26 -33.63 12.54
C PHE A 196 22.34 -33.89 13.61
N MET A 197 21.94 -34.05 14.88
CA MET A 197 22.87 -34.26 16.01
C MET A 197 22.97 -35.71 16.50
N PHE A 198 22.55 -36.70 15.70
CA PHE A 198 22.75 -38.13 15.98
C PHE A 198 23.07 -38.90 14.71
#